data_AF-A0A0U4W9Q0-F1
#
_entry.id   AF-A0A0U4W9Q0-F1
#
_cell.length_a   1.000
_cell.length_b   1.000
_cell.length_c   1.000
_cell.angle_alpha   90.00
_cell.angle_beta   90.00
_cell.angle_gamma   90.00
#
_symmetry.space_group_name_H-M   'P 1'
#
loop_
_entity.id
_entity.type
_entity.pdbx_description
1 polymer ?
#
loop_
_entity_poly.entity_id
_entity_poly.type
_entity_poly.pdbx_seq_one_letter_code
_entity_poly.pdbx_strand_id
1 'polypeptide(L)'
;MSFFLSGIGNLQVLLDNCLQRERDYFSQPAGQRRCADPFVFVRAALIYRKRQDTGAERAICERWDLILQDFERQAQAVEMTGRDNALALQLRSRKQLLERRDATQMRLLPRQRETG
;
A
#
# COMPACT_ATOMS: atom_id res chain seq x y z
N MET A 1 0.68 -1.88 25.94
CA MET A 1 -0.72 -1.83 25.46
C MET A 1 -1.13 -3.26 25.13
N SER A 2 -1.82 -3.92 26.06
CA SER A 2 -2.21 -5.33 25.94
C SER A 2 -3.41 -5.45 25.01
N PHE A 3 -3.22 -6.03 23.82
CA PHE A 3 -4.33 -6.38 22.93
C PHE A 3 -5.06 -7.59 23.52
N PHE A 4 -6.10 -7.34 24.31
CA PHE A 4 -6.98 -8.40 24.79
C PHE A 4 -7.70 -9.02 23.59
N LEU A 5 -7.30 -10.25 23.24
CA LEU A 5 -8.02 -11.17 22.35
C LEU A 5 -9.37 -11.64 22.96
N SER A 6 -9.78 -11.10 24.12
CA SER A 6 -11.08 -11.39 24.75
C SER A 6 -12.20 -10.59 24.06
N GLY A 7 -12.76 -11.15 23.00
CA GLY A 7 -13.87 -10.51 22.28
C GLY A 7 -14.14 -11.03 20.88
N ILE A 8 -13.33 -11.96 20.37
CA ILE A 8 -13.40 -12.46 18.97
C ILE A 8 -14.74 -13.15 18.61
N GLY A 9 -15.57 -13.45 19.62
CA GLY A 9 -16.95 -13.94 19.46
C GLY A 9 -18.05 -12.97 19.92
N ASN A 10 -17.71 -11.84 20.54
CA ASN A 10 -18.69 -10.86 20.99
C ASN A 10 -18.89 -9.82 19.89
N LEU A 11 -20.08 -9.82 19.29
CA LEU A 11 -20.41 -8.90 18.20
C LEU A 11 -20.27 -7.43 18.62
N GLN A 12 -20.75 -7.05 19.81
CA GLN A 12 -20.69 -5.66 20.26
C GLN A 12 -19.25 -5.16 20.36
N VAL A 13 -18.37 -5.98 20.95
CA VAL A 13 -16.94 -5.66 21.04
C VAL A 13 -16.33 -5.51 19.65
N LEU A 14 -16.68 -6.38 18.69
CA LEU A 14 -16.18 -6.27 17.31
C LEU A 14 -16.69 -5.00 16.61
N LEU A 15 -17.94 -4.59 16.85
CA LEU A 15 -18.50 -3.36 16.29
C LEU A 15 -17.82 -2.10 16.85
N ASP A 16 -17.59 -2.07 18.16
CA ASP A 16 -16.87 -0.98 18.82
C ASP A 16 -15.43 -0.89 18.29
N ASN A 17 -14.79 -2.05 18.07
CA ASN A 17 -13.47 -2.10 17.42
C ASN A 17 -13.53 -1.61 15.96
N CYS A 18 -14.55 -1.97 15.16
CA CYS A 18 -14.69 -1.44 13.80
C CYS A 18 -14.79 0.09 13.80
N LEU A 19 -15.60 0.66 14.69
CA LEU A 19 -15.72 2.12 14.87
C LEU A 19 -14.40 2.76 15.28
N GLN A 20 -13.68 2.14 16.21
CA GLN A 20 -12.39 2.67 16.65
C GLN A 20 -11.37 2.64 15.50
N ARG A 21 -11.27 1.54 14.75
CA ARG A 21 -10.35 1.42 13.60
C ARG A 21 -10.64 2.43 12.50
N GLU A 22 -11.92 2.68 12.24
CA GLU A 22 -12.34 3.69 11.27
C GLU A 22 -11.92 5.10 11.71
N ARG A 23 -12.14 5.45 12.98
CA ARG A 23 -11.68 6.73 13.55
C ARG A 23 -10.16 6.85 13.53
N ASP A 24 -9.45 5.81 13.92
CA ASP A 24 -7.98 5.77 13.92
C ASP A 24 -7.44 5.91 12.49
N TYR A 25 -8.13 5.36 11.50
CA TYR A 25 -7.77 5.52 10.09
C TYR A 25 -7.97 6.97 9.62
N PHE A 26 -9.17 7.53 9.79
CA PHE A 26 -9.49 8.86 9.26
C PHE A 26 -8.88 10.02 10.05
N SER A 27 -8.48 9.80 11.31
CA SER A 27 -7.72 10.79 12.10
C SER A 27 -6.26 10.93 11.65
N GLN A 28 -5.72 9.96 10.89
CA GLN A 28 -4.38 10.09 10.33
C GLN A 28 -4.34 11.15 9.22
N PRO A 29 -3.19 11.84 9.05
CA PRO A 29 -3.01 12.81 7.97
C PRO A 29 -3.32 12.20 6.60
N ALA A 30 -4.18 12.88 5.83
CA ALA A 30 -4.46 12.47 4.46
C ALA A 30 -3.16 12.41 3.63
N GLY A 31 -3.03 11.38 2.79
CA GLY A 31 -1.80 11.15 2.02
C GLY A 31 -0.73 10.32 2.74
N GLN A 32 -0.87 10.10 4.05
CA GLN A 32 0.06 9.29 4.86
C GLN A 32 -0.66 8.28 5.79
N ARG A 33 -1.93 7.98 5.51
CA ARG A 33 -2.73 7.02 6.28
C ARG A 33 -2.16 5.62 6.13
N ARG A 34 -1.96 4.92 7.24
CA ARG A 34 -1.63 3.51 7.29
C ARG A 34 -2.91 2.70 7.17
N CYS A 35 -2.88 1.64 6.37
CA CYS A 35 -4.01 0.75 6.21
C CYS A 35 -4.43 0.17 7.58
N ALA A 36 -5.74 0.19 7.85
CA ALA A 36 -6.30 -0.43 9.04
C ALA A 36 -6.29 -1.97 8.90
N ASP A 37 -6.22 -2.68 10.01
CA ASP A 37 -6.30 -4.15 10.00
C ASP A 37 -7.73 -4.61 9.68
N PRO A 38 -7.96 -5.43 8.62
CA PRO A 38 -9.29 -5.88 8.24
C PRO A 38 -9.91 -6.89 9.21
N PHE A 39 -9.13 -7.50 10.12
CA PHE A 39 -9.57 -8.64 10.93
C PHE A 39 -10.91 -8.42 11.63
N VAL A 40 -11.08 -7.27 12.29
CA VAL A 40 -12.30 -6.99 13.08
C VAL A 40 -13.53 -6.81 12.19
N PHE A 41 -13.38 -6.23 11.00
CA PHE A 41 -14.44 -6.06 10.01
C PHE A 41 -14.88 -7.42 9.45
N VAL A 42 -13.91 -8.26 9.05
CA VAL A 42 -14.18 -9.61 8.54
C VAL A 42 -14.89 -10.46 9.60
N ARG A 43 -14.45 -10.39 10.86
CA ARG A 43 -15.08 -11.13 11.96
C ARG A 43 -16.51 -10.66 12.23
N ALA A 44 -16.77 -9.36 12.24
CA ALA A 44 -18.13 -8.82 12.42
C ALA A 44 -19.07 -9.23 11.27
N ALA A 45 -18.62 -9.11 10.02
CA ALA A 45 -19.37 -9.51 8.83
C ALA A 45 -19.73 -11.01 8.86
N LEU A 46 -18.77 -11.88 9.20
CA LEU A 46 -19.03 -13.32 9.34
C LEU A 46 -20.05 -13.66 10.43
N ILE A 47 -20.12 -12.89 11.52
CA ILE A 47 -21.13 -13.10 12.56
C ILE A 47 -22.51 -12.72 12.04
N TYR A 48 -22.64 -11.59 11.34
CA TYR A 48 -23.91 -11.20 10.71
C TYR A 48 -24.36 -12.20 9.65
N ARG A 49 -23.43 -12.71 8.82
CA ARG A 49 -23.70 -13.79 7.87
C ARG A 49 -24.27 -15.03 8.55
N LYS A 50 -23.69 -15.45 9.68
CA LYS A 50 -24.18 -16.59 10.47
C LYS A 50 -25.56 -16.35 11.09
N ARG A 51 -25.91 -15.08 11.35
CA ARG A 51 -27.24 -14.65 11.82
C ARG A 51 -28.23 -14.42 10.67
N GLN A 52 -27.79 -14.62 9.41
CA GLN A 52 -28.56 -14.33 8.20
C GLN A 52 -28.99 -12.85 8.07
N ASP A 53 -28.27 -11.95 8.74
CA ASP A 53 -28.48 -10.50 8.64
C ASP A 53 -27.60 -9.94 7.53
N THR A 54 -28.08 -10.06 6.29
CA THR A 54 -27.34 -9.62 5.09
C THR A 54 -27.20 -8.11 5.02
N GLY A 55 -28.15 -7.36 5.59
CA GLY A 55 -28.10 -5.90 5.65
C GLY A 55 -26.95 -5.41 6.51
N ALA A 56 -26.82 -5.96 7.72
CA ALA A 56 -25.72 -5.60 8.62
C ALA A 56 -24.37 -6.15 8.15
N GLU A 57 -24.31 -7.34 7.54
CA GLU A 57 -23.11 -7.86 6.89
C GLU A 57 -22.61 -6.87 5.82
N ARG A 58 -23.50 -6.44 4.93
CA ARG A 58 -23.18 -5.48 3.86
C ARG A 58 -22.69 -4.16 4.43
N ALA A 59 -23.33 -3.63 5.47
CA ALA A 59 -22.91 -2.38 6.11
C ALA A 59 -21.48 -2.45 6.67
N ILE A 60 -21.06 -3.58 7.23
CA ILE A 60 -19.68 -3.77 7.69
C ILE A 60 -18.69 -3.83 6.51
N CYS A 61 -19.05 -4.54 5.45
CA CYS A 61 -18.23 -4.61 4.23
C CYS A 61 -18.07 -3.24 3.58
N GLU A 62 -19.13 -2.44 3.48
CA GLU A 62 -19.09 -1.08 2.91
C GLU A 62 -18.19 -0.14 3.73
N ARG A 63 -18.22 -0.24 5.07
CA ARG A 63 -17.32 0.52 5.93
C ARG A 63 -15.85 0.17 5.70
N TRP A 64 -15.54 -1.12 5.54
CA TRP A 64 -14.19 -1.55 5.19
C TRP A 64 -13.76 -1.07 3.80
N ASP A 65 -14.68 -1.16 2.83
CA ASP A 65 -14.42 -0.75 1.45
C ASP A 65 -14.07 0.73 1.34
N LEU A 66 -14.72 1.60 2.13
CA LEU A 66 -14.37 3.04 2.20
C LEU A 66 -12.92 3.28 2.63
N ILE A 67 -12.43 2.53 3.62
CA ILE A 67 -11.03 2.62 4.09
C ILE A 67 -10.08 2.13 3.00
N LEU A 68 -10.42 1.02 2.34
CA LEU A 68 -9.59 0.44 1.30
C LEU A 68 -9.47 1.36 0.08
N GLN A 69 -10.59 1.90 -0.40
CA GLN A 69 -10.62 2.81 -1.54
C GLN A 69 -9.83 4.11 -1.27
N ASP A 70 -9.86 4.64 -0.04
CA ASP A 70 -9.08 5.82 0.32
C ASP A 70 -7.57 5.49 0.38
N PHE A 71 -7.23 4.34 0.95
CA PHE A 71 -5.85 3.87 1.02
C PHE A 71 -5.24 3.64 -0.37
N GLU A 72 -5.99 3.01 -1.27
CA GLU A 72 -5.58 2.78 -2.66
C GLU A 72 -5.42 4.10 -3.43
N ARG A 73 -6.35 5.05 -3.26
CA ARG A 73 -6.24 6.40 -3.84
C ARG A 73 -4.98 7.13 -3.35
N GLN A 74 -4.65 6.99 -2.08
CA GLN A 74 -3.41 7.54 -1.53
C GLN A 74 -2.17 6.91 -2.18
N ALA A 75 -2.15 5.58 -2.36
CA ALA A 75 -1.04 4.89 -3.01
C ALA A 75 -0.85 5.38 -4.45
N GLN A 76 -1.93 5.46 -5.23
CA GLN A 76 -1.93 5.97 -6.60
C GLN A 76 -1.47 7.44 -6.67
N ALA A 77 -1.90 8.28 -5.73
CA ALA A 77 -1.48 9.67 -5.66
C ALA A 77 0.03 9.80 -5.37
N VAL A 78 0.60 8.95 -4.50
CA VAL A 78 2.05 8.91 -4.21
C VAL A 78 2.84 8.47 -5.45
N GLU A 79 2.35 7.48 -6.19
CA GLU A 79 2.95 7.05 -7.46
C GLU A 79 2.93 8.17 -8.51
N MET A 80 1.83 8.91 -8.61
CA MET A 80 1.68 10.02 -9.56
C MET A 80 2.45 11.29 -9.18
N THR A 81 2.65 11.56 -7.88
CA THR A 81 3.26 12.83 -7.40
C THR A 81 4.78 12.82 -7.28
N GLY A 82 5.47 11.76 -7.72
CA GLY A 82 6.90 11.85 -8.03
C GLY A 82 7.84 11.73 -6.84
N ARG A 83 7.81 10.58 -6.16
CA ARG A 83 8.96 10.15 -5.33
C ARG A 83 10.09 9.47 -6.11
N ASP A 84 9.87 9.21 -7.40
CA ASP A 84 10.89 8.63 -8.27
C ASP A 84 11.52 9.63 -9.24
N ASN A 85 11.17 10.92 -9.23
CA ASN A 85 11.83 11.84 -10.16
C ASN A 85 13.31 12.05 -9.81
N ALA A 86 13.68 12.14 -8.52
CA ALA A 86 15.08 12.33 -8.13
C ALA A 86 15.91 11.04 -8.23
N LEU A 87 15.37 9.90 -7.76
CA LEU A 87 16.05 8.60 -7.86
C LEU A 87 16.08 8.08 -9.30
N ALA A 88 15.00 8.21 -10.07
CA ALA A 88 15.03 7.86 -11.49
C ALA A 88 15.89 8.83 -12.31
N LEU A 89 15.97 10.13 -11.97
CA LEU A 89 16.98 11.01 -12.58
C LEU A 89 18.39 10.53 -12.24
N GLN A 90 18.67 10.25 -10.97
CA GLN A 90 20.00 9.79 -10.55
C GLN A 90 20.39 8.49 -11.24
N LEU A 91 19.47 7.53 -11.36
CA LEU A 91 19.69 6.27 -12.07
C LEU A 91 19.89 6.50 -13.58
N ARG A 92 19.13 7.41 -14.22
CA ARG A 92 19.35 7.80 -15.63
C ARG A 92 20.70 8.47 -15.83
N SER A 93 21.06 9.44 -14.99
CA SER A 93 22.35 10.12 -15.04
C SER A 93 23.52 9.15 -14.83
N ARG A 94 23.38 8.20 -13.89
CA ARG A 94 24.38 7.16 -13.65
C ARG A 94 24.52 6.20 -14.83
N LYS A 95 23.42 5.81 -15.46
CA LYS A 95 23.42 4.98 -16.69
C LYS A 95 24.14 5.69 -17.83
N GLN A 96 23.83 6.96 -18.09
CA GLN A 96 24.48 7.75 -19.15
C GLN A 96 25.99 7.91 -18.94
N LEU A 97 26.45 8.06 -17.69
CA LEU A 97 27.88 8.12 -17.39
C LEU A 97 28.61 6.80 -17.68
N LEU A 98 27.99 5.67 -17.35
CA LEU A 98 28.54 4.35 -17.65
C LEU A 98 28.61 4.11 -19.16
N GLU A 99 27.54 4.42 -19.90
CA GLU A 99 27.52 4.31 -21.37
C GLU A 99 28.59 5.20 -22.03
N ARG A 100 28.81 6.42 -21.52
CA ARG A 100 29.89 7.29 -21.99
C ARG A 100 31.26 6.71 -21.68
N ARG A 101 31.44 6.12 -20.49
CA ARG A 101 32.71 5.48 -20.11
C ARG A 101 33.00 4.29 -21.00
N ASP A 102 32.02 3.44 -21.24
CA ASP A 102 32.15 2.26 -22.10
C ASP A 102 32.39 2.68 -23.56
N ALA A 103 31.70 3.71 -24.05
CA ALA A 103 31.95 4.27 -25.38
C ALA A 103 33.35 4.91 -25.51
N THR A 104 33.88 5.49 -24.42
CA THR A 104 35.25 6.04 -24.41
C THR A 104 36.28 4.91 -24.36
N GLN A 105 36.03 3.88 -23.55
CA GLN A 105 36.89 2.70 -23.45
C GLN A 105 36.92 1.91 -24.77
N MET A 106 35.79 1.80 -25.47
CA MET A 106 35.71 1.20 -26.81
C MET A 106 36.42 2.02 -27.90
N ARG A 107 36.57 3.36 -27.74
CA ARG A 107 37.40 4.18 -28.64
C ARG A 107 38.89 4.07 -28.36
N LEU A 108 39.28 3.67 -27.14
CA LEU A 108 40.67 3.51 -26.73
C LEU A 108 41.22 2.10 -26.99
N LEU A 109 40.37 1.14 -27.37
CA LEU A 109 40.84 -0.16 -27.84
C LEU A 109 41.40 0.00 -29.26
N PRO A 110 42.70 -0.29 -29.50
CA PRO A 110 43.22 -0.30 -30.84
C PRO A 110 42.50 -1.40 -31.61
N ARG A 111 41.92 -1.03 -32.75
CA ARG A 111 41.34 -1.94 -33.75
C ARG A 111 42.44 -2.91 -34.18
N GLN A 112 42.57 -4.03 -33.47
CA GLN A 112 43.47 -5.10 -33.86
C GLN A 112 42.96 -5.60 -35.21
N ARG A 113 43.83 -5.41 -36.19
CA ARG A 113 43.58 -5.65 -37.61
C ARG A 113 43.33 -7.13 -37.83
N GLU A 114 42.32 -7.39 -38.63
CA GLU A 114 42.18 -8.61 -39.42
C GLU A 114 43.47 -8.84 -40.21
N THR A 115 44.09 -9.98 -39.97
CA THR A 115 45.02 -10.70 -40.84
C THR A 115 44.80 -12.16 -40.44
N GLY A 116 44.43 -13.09 -41.29
CA GLY A 116 44.57 -13.25 -42.73
C GLY A 116 44.66 -14.76 -42.94
#